data_AF-A0A6P4I8L8-F1
#
_entry.id   AF-A0A6P4I8L8-F1
#
_cell.length_a   1.000
_cell.length_b   1.000
_cell.length_c   1.000
_cell.angle_alpha   90.00
_cell.angle_beta   90.00
_cell.angle_gamma   90.00
#
_symmetry.space_group_name_H-M   'P 1'
#
loop_
_entity.id
_entity.type
_entity.pdbx_description
1 polymer ?
#
loop_
_entity_poly.entity_id
_entity_poly.type
_entity_poly.pdbx_seq_one_letter_code
_entity_poly.pdbx_strand_id
1 'polypeptide(L)'
;MTSNIRVLAIATETSESSDKPPKTSNPKAYFEFDFEKHMQKLLLNGEKPQKLDENAIERFAATEIMRNGKQYYEFGPDNFKSRAIISGPAFDPKGVLPRVKDRISKEHWVNENVIQYRKNSMQYIQQIVSEALREEEREICEYLCYLNKNYIK
;
A
#
# COMPACT_ATOMS: atom_id res chain seq x y z
N MET A 1 -31.78 -37.74 3.87
CA MET A 1 -31.62 -36.42 3.25
C MET A 1 -30.13 -36.10 3.25
N THR A 2 -29.47 -36.23 2.11
CA THR A 2 -28.04 -35.91 1.96
C THR A 2 -27.94 -34.53 1.32
N SER A 3 -27.45 -33.56 2.10
CA SER A 3 -27.22 -32.18 1.68
C SER A 3 -26.08 -32.13 0.67
N ASN A 4 -26.40 -31.85 -0.59
CA ASN A 4 -25.40 -31.54 -1.62
C ASN A 4 -24.74 -30.19 -1.30
N ILE A 5 -23.58 -30.24 -0.66
CA ILE A 5 -22.69 -29.08 -0.52
C ILE A 5 -22.12 -28.80 -1.91
N ARG A 6 -22.61 -27.74 -2.57
CA ARG A 6 -22.00 -27.22 -3.79
C ARG A 6 -20.69 -26.52 -3.41
N VAL A 7 -19.60 -27.26 -3.41
CA VAL A 7 -18.25 -26.70 -3.39
C VAL A 7 -18.05 -25.98 -4.71
N LEU A 8 -17.74 -24.68 -4.67
CA LEU A 8 -17.33 -23.90 -5.84
C LEU A 8 -15.98 -24.45 -6.32
N ALA A 9 -16.01 -25.48 -7.16
CA ALA A 9 -14.85 -25.91 -7.91
C ALA A 9 -14.55 -24.82 -8.95
N ILE A 10 -13.44 -24.11 -8.76
CA ILE A 10 -12.89 -23.22 -9.79
C ILE A 10 -12.51 -24.14 -10.94
N ALA A 11 -13.29 -24.11 -12.02
CA ALA A 11 -13.03 -24.89 -13.21
C ALA A 11 -11.64 -24.52 -13.74
N THR A 12 -10.69 -25.44 -13.57
CA THR A 12 -9.58 -25.63 -14.52
C THR A 12 -10.20 -25.66 -15.91
N GLU A 13 -9.74 -24.82 -16.84
CA GLU A 13 -9.52 -25.10 -18.28
C GLU A 13 -9.26 -23.75 -18.99
N THR A 14 -7.99 -23.31 -18.99
CA THR A 14 -7.47 -22.41 -20.03
C THR A 14 -5.95 -22.56 -20.10
N SER A 15 -5.48 -22.90 -21.30
CA SER A 15 -4.10 -23.04 -21.80
C SER A 15 -2.99 -22.73 -20.80
N GLU A 16 -2.19 -23.75 -20.45
CA GLU A 16 -0.93 -23.57 -19.71
C GLU A 16 -0.05 -22.53 -20.42
N SER A 17 0.19 -21.39 -19.78
CA SER A 17 1.20 -20.45 -20.25
C SER A 17 2.55 -21.18 -20.24
N SER A 18 3.19 -21.29 -21.40
CA SER A 18 4.46 -22.01 -21.66
C SER A 18 5.71 -21.45 -20.93
N ASP A 19 5.54 -20.66 -19.87
CA ASP A 19 6.66 -20.13 -19.11
C ASP A 19 7.29 -21.28 -18.31
N LYS A 20 8.56 -21.60 -18.63
CA LYS A 20 9.31 -22.64 -17.94
C LYS A 20 9.70 -22.15 -16.53
N PRO A 21 9.64 -23.01 -15.50
CA PRO A 21 10.12 -22.64 -14.17
C PRO A 21 11.60 -22.25 -14.23
N PRO A 22 12.04 -21.31 -13.37
CA PRO A 22 13.42 -20.86 -13.34
C PRO A 22 14.34 -22.04 -13.00
N LYS A 23 15.45 -22.20 -13.74
CA LYS A 23 16.51 -23.15 -13.39
C LYS A 23 17.36 -22.55 -12.28
N THR A 24 16.99 -22.83 -11.04
CA THR A 24 17.67 -22.33 -9.84
C THR A 24 17.75 -23.43 -8.79
N SER A 25 18.78 -23.39 -7.94
CA SER A 25 18.91 -24.29 -6.79
C SER A 25 18.12 -23.80 -5.56
N ASN A 26 17.53 -22.60 -5.61
CA ASN A 26 16.79 -22.01 -4.52
C ASN A 26 15.32 -22.49 -4.51
N PRO A 27 14.87 -23.29 -3.53
CA PRO A 27 13.50 -23.78 -3.45
C PRO A 27 12.46 -22.65 -3.36
N LYS A 28 12.83 -21.52 -2.74
CA LYS A 28 11.95 -20.36 -2.58
C LYS A 28 11.58 -19.75 -3.94
N ALA A 29 12.49 -19.78 -4.90
CA ALA A 29 12.25 -19.24 -6.23
C ALA A 29 11.24 -20.06 -7.04
N TYR A 30 11.14 -21.37 -6.80
CA TYR A 30 10.07 -22.19 -7.40
C TYR A 30 8.71 -21.85 -6.79
N PHE A 31 8.64 -21.71 -5.46
CA PHE A 31 7.41 -21.30 -4.79
C PHE A 31 6.93 -19.92 -5.26
N GLU A 32 7.84 -18.93 -5.32
CA GLU A 32 7.52 -17.58 -5.79
C GLU A 32 7.00 -17.61 -7.23
N PHE A 33 7.59 -18.42 -8.12
CA PHE A 33 7.14 -18.61 -9.49
C PHE A 33 5.75 -19.25 -9.60
N ASP A 34 5.53 -20.36 -8.88
CA ASP A 34 4.24 -21.07 -8.90
C ASP A 34 3.12 -20.22 -8.30
N PHE A 35 3.42 -19.50 -7.21
CA PHE A 35 2.49 -18.58 -6.58
C PHE A 35 2.12 -17.43 -7.53
N GLU A 36 3.11 -16.81 -8.18
CA GLU A 36 2.86 -15.74 -9.15
C GLU A 36 1.98 -16.25 -10.31
N LYS A 37 2.28 -17.43 -10.85
CA LYS A 37 1.47 -18.06 -11.91
C LYS A 37 0.05 -18.37 -11.48
N HIS A 38 -0.13 -18.84 -10.25
CA HIS A 38 -1.43 -19.09 -9.68
C HIS A 38 -2.24 -17.80 -9.55
N MET A 39 -1.63 -16.74 -9.02
CA MET A 39 -2.26 -15.43 -8.88
C MET A 39 -2.58 -14.78 -10.24
N GLN A 40 -1.70 -14.91 -11.24
CA GLN A 40 -1.96 -14.47 -12.62
C GLN A 40 -3.20 -15.14 -13.21
N LYS A 41 -3.33 -16.47 -13.04
CA LYS A 41 -4.53 -17.20 -13.49
C LYS A 41 -5.80 -16.73 -12.76
N LEU A 42 -5.71 -16.54 -11.44
CA LEU A 42 -6.86 -16.16 -10.62
C LEU A 42 -7.34 -14.73 -10.89
N LEU A 43 -6.40 -13.78 -11.02
CA LEU A 43 -6.69 -12.35 -11.06
C LEU A 43 -6.74 -11.77 -12.47
N LEU A 44 -5.98 -12.34 -13.40
CA LEU A 44 -5.71 -11.76 -14.73
C LEU A 44 -6.00 -12.74 -15.88
N ASN A 45 -6.75 -13.82 -15.62
CA ASN A 45 -7.02 -14.88 -16.61
C ASN A 45 -5.74 -15.45 -17.28
N GLY A 46 -4.63 -15.46 -16.55
CA GLY A 46 -3.34 -15.96 -17.03
C GLY A 46 -2.49 -14.92 -17.75
N GLU A 47 -2.94 -13.68 -17.88
CA GLU A 47 -2.12 -12.58 -18.38
C GLU A 47 -1.04 -12.19 -17.36
N LYS A 48 0.09 -11.67 -17.86
CA LYS A 48 1.14 -11.13 -17.01
C LYS A 48 0.67 -9.81 -16.41
N PRO A 49 0.94 -9.55 -15.12
CA PRO A 49 0.65 -8.25 -14.55
C PRO A 49 1.40 -7.18 -15.33
N GLN A 50 0.76 -6.05 -15.54
CA GLN A 50 1.46 -4.86 -16.02
C GLN A 50 2.58 -4.55 -15.03
N LYS A 51 3.76 -4.20 -15.56
CA LYS A 51 4.83 -3.69 -14.70
C LYS A 51 4.29 -2.43 -14.02
N LEU A 52 4.20 -2.49 -12.70
CA LEU A 52 3.88 -1.33 -11.90
C LEU A 52 5.02 -0.32 -12.09
N ASP A 53 4.69 0.84 -12.64
CA ASP A 53 5.60 1.97 -12.57
C ASP A 53 5.49 2.55 -11.16
N GLU A 54 6.50 2.28 -10.33
CA GLU A 54 6.55 2.76 -8.95
C GLU A 54 6.57 4.29 -8.85
N ASN A 55 6.86 5.00 -9.95
CA ASN A 55 6.79 6.46 -10.02
C ASN A 55 5.45 6.98 -10.54
N ALA A 56 4.55 6.11 -10.98
CA ALA A 56 3.23 6.51 -11.45
C ALA A 56 2.28 6.89 -10.31
N ILE A 57 2.61 6.52 -9.07
CA ILE A 57 1.82 6.84 -7.88
C ILE A 57 2.69 7.70 -6.96
N GLU A 58 2.15 8.85 -6.57
CA GLU A 58 2.80 9.68 -5.58
C GLU A 58 2.84 8.98 -4.21
N ARG A 59 3.61 9.53 -3.27
CA ARG A 59 3.78 8.93 -1.96
C ARG A 59 3.69 10.00 -0.90
N PHE A 60 3.12 9.65 0.24
CA PHE A 60 3.15 10.49 1.43
C PHE A 60 4.10 9.88 2.46
N ALA A 61 4.93 10.73 3.05
CA ALA A 61 5.95 10.32 4.01
C ALA A 61 5.90 11.18 5.27
N ALA A 62 6.39 10.57 6.36
CA ALA A 62 6.84 11.31 7.53
C ALA A 62 8.36 11.17 7.64
N THR A 63 9.03 12.32 7.70
CA THR A 63 10.48 12.41 7.78
C THR A 63 10.90 12.90 9.15
N GLU A 64 11.84 12.19 9.77
CA GLU A 64 12.40 12.61 11.05
C GLU A 64 13.48 13.68 10.86
N ILE A 65 13.38 14.74 11.66
CA ILE A 65 14.30 15.88 11.65
C ILE A 65 14.79 16.13 13.08
N MET A 66 16.10 16.05 13.29
CA MET A 66 16.73 16.46 14.55
C MET A 66 17.31 17.88 14.40
N ARG A 67 16.88 18.82 15.23
CA ARG A 67 17.41 20.19 15.29
C ARG A 67 17.58 20.64 16.74
N ASN A 68 18.77 21.11 17.10
CA ASN A 68 19.09 21.63 18.44
C ASN A 68 18.69 20.67 19.59
N GLY A 69 18.93 19.36 19.40
CA GLY A 69 18.59 18.32 20.38
C GLY A 69 17.09 17.99 20.53
N LYS A 70 16.22 18.68 19.78
CA LYS A 70 14.78 18.43 19.69
C LYS A 70 14.44 17.59 18.45
N GLN A 71 13.39 16.79 18.56
CA GLN A 71 12.91 15.90 17.51
C GLN A 71 11.65 16.51 16.87
N TYR A 72 11.68 16.58 15.55
CA TYR A 72 10.61 17.09 14.71
C TYR A 72 10.26 16.04 13.67
N TYR A 73 9.02 16.10 13.20
CA TYR A 73 8.56 15.30 12.09
C TYR A 73 7.94 16.22 11.04
N GLU A 74 8.40 16.05 9.81
CA GLU A 74 7.86 16.73 8.63
C GLU A 74 7.01 15.76 7.82
N PHE A 75 5.82 16.21 7.44
CA PHE A 75 4.85 15.46 6.67
C PHE A 75 4.74 16.03 5.25
N GLY A 76 4.57 15.16 4.25
CA GLY A 76 4.33 15.61 2.88
C GLY A 76 4.70 14.58 1.83
N PRO A 77 4.82 15.01 0.57
CA PRO A 77 5.27 14.14 -0.52
C PRO A 77 6.62 13.50 -0.18
N ASP A 78 6.73 12.20 -0.42
CA ASP A 78 8.00 11.50 -0.26
C ASP A 78 9.01 12.01 -1.29
N ASN A 79 10.19 12.36 -0.82
CA ASN A 79 11.32 12.79 -1.64
C ASN A 79 12.43 11.73 -1.67
N PHE A 80 12.13 10.50 -1.25
CA PHE A 80 13.02 9.34 -1.23
C PHE A 80 14.32 9.58 -0.44
N LYS A 81 14.30 10.51 0.53
CA LYS A 81 15.45 10.76 1.39
C LYS A 81 15.52 9.70 2.48
N SER A 82 16.75 9.34 2.89
CA SER A 82 17.02 8.26 3.85
C SER A 82 16.50 8.49 5.29
N ARG A 83 15.69 9.52 5.53
CA ARG A 83 15.17 9.91 6.85
C ARG A 83 13.66 9.75 6.97
N ALA A 84 13.00 9.24 5.93
CA ALA A 84 11.60 8.84 6.03
C ALA A 84 11.48 7.70 7.06
N ILE A 85 10.72 7.94 8.13
CA ILE A 85 10.41 6.90 9.12
C ILE A 85 9.25 6.02 8.65
N ILE A 86 8.41 6.54 7.76
CA ILE A 86 7.36 5.82 7.06
C ILE A 86 7.08 6.52 5.74
N SER A 87 6.77 5.73 4.72
CA SER A 87 6.37 6.19 3.40
C SER A 87 5.37 5.20 2.83
N GLY A 88 4.28 5.70 2.26
CA GLY A 88 3.27 4.88 1.61
C GLY A 88 2.72 5.53 0.34
N PRO A 89 2.13 4.74 -0.56
CA PRO A 89 1.48 5.26 -1.76
C PRO A 89 0.30 6.16 -1.36
N ALA A 90 0.18 7.30 -2.04
CA ALA A 90 -0.92 8.23 -1.88
C ALA A 90 -1.27 8.86 -3.23
N PHE A 91 -2.56 8.94 -3.55
CA PHE A 91 -2.99 9.51 -4.84
C PHE A 91 -2.97 11.04 -4.79
N ASP A 92 -3.28 11.60 -3.62
CA ASP A 92 -3.05 13.01 -3.30
C ASP A 92 -2.31 13.10 -1.96
N PRO A 93 -0.96 13.13 -1.96
CA PRO A 93 -0.19 13.25 -0.72
C PRO A 93 -0.55 14.50 0.10
N LYS A 94 -1.00 15.59 -0.53
CA LYS A 94 -1.44 16.78 0.21
C LYS A 94 -2.77 16.54 0.90
N GLY A 95 -3.66 15.76 0.27
CA GLY A 95 -4.94 15.31 0.81
C GLY A 95 -4.83 14.37 2.01
N VAL A 96 -3.67 13.74 2.24
CA VAL A 96 -3.41 12.92 3.44
C VAL A 96 -3.10 13.78 4.68
N LEU A 97 -2.50 14.96 4.50
CA LEU A 97 -2.07 15.82 5.61
C LEU A 97 -3.22 16.23 6.56
N PRO A 98 -4.43 16.62 6.09
CA PRO A 98 -5.57 16.87 6.96
C PRO A 98 -5.91 15.70 7.89
N ARG A 99 -5.87 14.47 7.38
CA ARG A 99 -6.14 13.25 8.16
C ARG A 99 -5.12 13.04 9.27
N VAL A 100 -3.86 13.42 9.03
CA VAL A 100 -2.80 13.41 10.04
C VAL A 100 -3.04 14.52 11.07
N LYS A 101 -3.43 15.73 10.63
CA LYS A 101 -3.75 16.87 11.50
C LYS A 101 -4.87 16.55 12.48
N ASP A 102 -5.90 15.85 12.04
CA ASP A 102 -7.05 15.49 12.88
C ASP A 102 -6.68 14.52 14.02
N ARG A 103 -5.54 13.83 13.92
CA ARG A 103 -5.04 12.85 14.90
C ARG A 103 -3.99 13.41 15.86
N ILE A 104 -3.45 14.60 15.58
CA ILE A 104 -2.36 15.20 16.37
C ILE A 104 -2.83 16.52 16.96
N SER A 105 -2.75 16.63 18.30
CA SER A 105 -3.13 17.84 19.02
C SER A 105 -2.44 19.10 18.45
N LYS A 106 -3.22 20.19 18.35
CA LYS A 106 -2.78 21.48 17.77
C LYS A 106 -1.50 22.03 18.41
N GLU A 107 -1.27 21.76 19.69
CA GLU A 107 -0.09 22.18 20.46
C GLU A 107 1.25 21.61 19.96
N HIS A 108 1.24 20.51 19.22
CA HIS A 108 2.45 19.91 18.68
C HIS A 108 2.87 20.52 17.34
N TRP A 109 1.99 21.24 16.66
CA TRP A 109 2.26 21.80 15.34
C TRP A 109 3.08 23.09 15.46
N VAL A 110 4.27 23.09 14.86
CA VAL A 110 5.15 24.26 14.81
C VAL A 110 5.10 24.96 13.45
N ASN A 111 4.61 24.25 12.43
CA ASN A 111 4.32 24.78 11.10
C ASN A 111 3.16 24.00 10.47
N GLU A 112 2.78 24.32 9.24
CA GLU A 112 1.69 23.68 8.51
C GLU A 112 1.83 22.15 8.39
N ASN A 113 3.05 21.66 8.19
CA ASN A 113 3.34 20.25 7.96
C ASN A 113 4.44 19.72 8.89
N VAL A 114 4.79 20.47 9.93
CA VAL A 114 5.86 20.10 10.87
C VAL A 114 5.33 20.10 12.29
N ILE A 115 5.62 19.02 13.00
CA ILE A 115 5.36 18.89 14.43
C ILE A 115 6.66 18.82 15.21
N GLN A 116 6.60 19.26 16.47
CA GLN A 116 7.60 18.97 17.48
C GLN A 116 6.99 17.99 18.49
N TYR A 117 7.70 16.90 18.77
CA TYR A 117 7.22 15.90 19.73
C TYR A 117 8.33 15.45 20.68
N ARG A 118 7.96 14.70 21.72
CA ARG A 118 8.92 14.10 22.66
C ARG A 118 9.83 13.10 21.96
N LYS A 119 11.02 12.88 22.54
CA LYS A 119 11.96 11.86 22.06
C LYS A 119 11.30 10.48 22.05
N ASN A 120 11.66 9.65 21.06
CA ASN A 120 11.18 8.26 20.89
C ASN A 120 9.69 8.13 20.56
N SER A 121 9.10 9.10 19.87
CA SER A 121 7.71 9.07 19.41
C SER A 121 7.52 8.51 18.01
N MET A 122 8.60 8.05 17.38
CA MET A 122 8.59 7.53 16.01
C MET A 122 7.48 6.50 15.77
N GLN A 123 7.32 5.50 16.64
CA GLN A 123 6.29 4.47 16.50
C GLN A 123 4.86 5.05 16.50
N TYR A 124 4.62 6.05 17.34
CA TYR A 124 3.33 6.74 17.41
C TYR A 124 3.05 7.53 16.11
N ILE A 125 4.07 8.23 15.60
CA ILE A 125 3.94 8.95 14.32
C ILE A 125 3.75 7.98 13.15
N GLN A 126 4.49 6.87 13.12
CA GLN A 126 4.31 5.82 12.11
C GLN A 126 2.89 5.26 12.13
N GLN A 127 2.32 5.02 13.31
CA GLN A 127 0.95 4.54 13.45
C GLN A 127 -0.06 5.55 12.90
N ILE A 128 0.03 6.83 13.29
CA ILE A 128 -0.86 7.89 12.80
C ILE A 128 -0.83 7.97 11.26
N VAL A 129 0.36 7.96 10.68
CA VAL A 129 0.52 8.07 9.22
C VAL A 129 0.00 6.81 8.52
N SER A 130 0.25 5.62 9.08
CA SER A 130 -0.29 4.36 8.55
C SER A 130 -1.81 4.33 8.57
N GLU A 131 -2.45 4.83 9.62
CA GLU A 131 -3.90 4.92 9.72
C GLU A 131 -4.47 5.92 8.69
N ALA A 132 -3.85 7.10 8.54
CA ALA A 132 -4.28 8.09 7.56
C ALA A 132 -4.19 7.57 6.11
N LEU A 133 -3.11 6.87 5.77
CA LEU A 133 -2.94 6.23 4.45
C LEU A 133 -3.97 5.13 4.19
N ARG A 134 -4.30 4.34 5.22
CA ARG A 134 -5.26 3.24 5.10
C ARG A 134 -6.68 3.73 4.85
N GLU A 135 -7.03 4.93 5.33
CA GLU A 135 -8.31 5.55 5.02
C GLU A 135 -8.40 5.95 3.55
N GLU A 136 -7.33 6.55 2.99
CA GLU A 136 -7.28 6.88 1.56
C GLU A 136 -7.37 5.60 0.71
N GLU A 137 -6.62 4.56 1.06
CA GLU A 137 -6.66 3.26 0.37
C GLU A 137 -8.07 2.65 0.37
N ARG A 138 -8.78 2.72 1.51
CA ARG A 138 -10.16 2.24 1.61
C ARG A 138 -11.10 3.02 0.69
N GLU A 139 -11.05 4.34 0.72
CA GLU A 139 -11.92 5.20 -0.10
C GLU A 139 -11.73 4.93 -1.59
N ILE A 140 -10.48 4.68 -2.01
CA ILE A 140 -10.16 4.33 -3.40
C ILE A 140 -10.70 2.95 -3.75
N CYS A 141 -10.53 1.97 -2.87
CA CYS A 141 -11.11 0.65 -3.07
C CYS A 141 -12.64 0.71 -3.20
N GLU A 142 -13.31 1.48 -2.35
CA GLU A 142 -14.76 1.68 -2.37
C GLU A 142 -15.21 2.37 -3.67
N TYR A 143 -14.48 3.39 -4.11
CA TYR A 143 -14.73 4.08 -5.37
C TYR A 143 -14.57 3.15 -6.58
N LEU A 144 -13.50 2.36 -6.64
CA LEU A 144 -13.29 1.37 -7.70
C LEU A 144 -14.38 0.29 -7.69
N CYS A 145 -14.79 -0.19 -6.50
CA CYS A 145 -15.90 -1.12 -6.37
C CYS A 145 -17.22 -0.53 -6.88
N TYR A 146 -17.47 0.75 -6.58
CA TYR A 146 -18.64 1.47 -7.07
C TYR A 146 -18.60 1.59 -8.60
N LEU A 147 -17.47 2.00 -9.17
CA LEU A 147 -17.30 2.08 -10.62
C LEU A 147 -17.56 0.72 -11.28
N ASN A 148 -16.94 -0.35 -10.76
CA ASN A 148 -17.10 -1.69 -11.31
C ASN A 148 -18.57 -2.15 -11.34
N LYS A 149 -19.31 -1.91 -10.26
CA LYS A 149 -20.75 -2.24 -10.17
C LYS A 149 -21.63 -1.45 -11.15
N ASN A 150 -21.21 -0.25 -11.54
CA ASN A 150 -22.01 0.65 -12.38
C ASN A 150 -21.54 0.70 -13.84
N TYR A 151 -20.29 0.34 -14.12
CA TYR A 151 -19.71 0.26 -15.48
C TYR A 151 -19.84 -1.13 -16.11
N ILE A 152 -19.95 -2.22 -15.33
CA ILE A 152 -20.39 -3.52 -15.85
C ILE A 152 -21.92 -3.48 -15.96
N LYS A 153 -22.41 -2.90 -17.05
CA LYS A 153 -23.77 -3.07 -17.57
C LYS A 153 -23.69 -3.55 -19.00
#